data_AF-A0A3D1HAM1-F1
#
_entry.id   AF-A0A3D1HAM1-F1
#
_cell.length_a   1.000
_cell.length_b   1.000
_cell.length_c   1.000
_cell.angle_alpha   90.00
_cell.angle_beta   90.00
_cell.angle_gamma   90.00
#
_symmetry.space_group_name_H-M   'P 1'
#
loop_
_entity.id
_entity.type
_entity.pdbx_description
1 polymer ?
#
loop_
_entity_poly.entity_id
_entity_poly.type
_entity_poly.pdbx_seq_one_letter_code
_entity_poly.pdbx_strand_id
1 'polypeptide(L)'
;MQFAPINSERIFGAHISNGRKKCMNAKEIIARKFEKAAFNGYKTEDVDEFLKEVSDEFAALQKEKTELERKLEVLADKIREYREDEDALKDALLIAQKQGNAIVAESKASAEKLTKETDEAIEKKLAETKARVDRTVGDADEYSRKTRQNADETAAKIIKDANDKAAEIKALMDKQQEIQENILRETRMNVNEYRTKILDEYKAHIALLESLPEKCEDDFVKRVAAEAEKREEERRKQKAVDNAKAAQKAAVEAKIAAQKKAEADKKKAAEEQKKAAEEPFKAVDNDSDSDVKNADNLPFFNSASDAKPQRHSDLKFGKNNGNK
;
A
#
# COMPACT_ATOMS: atom_id res chain seq x y z
N MET A 1 -65.96 38.16 -50.34
CA MET A 1 -66.50 38.86 -51.53
C MET A 1 -66.44 37.92 -52.70
N GLN A 2 -67.57 37.59 -53.33
CA GLN A 2 -67.58 36.83 -54.58
C GLN A 2 -67.20 37.76 -55.72
N PHE A 3 -66.08 37.49 -56.39
CA PHE A 3 -65.80 38.09 -57.69
C PHE A 3 -66.46 37.23 -58.76
N ALA A 4 -67.42 37.82 -59.47
CA ALA A 4 -68.10 37.15 -60.58
C ALA A 4 -67.11 36.95 -61.75
N PRO A 5 -67.16 35.82 -62.47
CA PRO A 5 -66.31 35.61 -63.64
C PRO A 5 -66.69 36.59 -64.75
N ILE A 6 -65.72 37.41 -65.15
CA ILE A 6 -65.88 38.31 -66.31
C ILE A 6 -65.81 37.44 -67.56
N ASN A 7 -66.96 37.20 -68.18
CA ASN A 7 -67.10 36.43 -69.41
C ASN A 7 -66.20 36.99 -70.53
N SER A 8 -65.15 36.25 -70.89
CA SER A 8 -64.16 36.67 -71.90
C SER A 8 -64.67 36.60 -73.34
N GLU A 9 -65.77 35.88 -73.59
CA GLU A 9 -66.35 35.66 -74.92
C GLU A 9 -66.97 36.91 -75.59
N ARG A 10 -66.93 38.10 -74.96
CA ARG A 10 -67.70 39.28 -75.41
C ARG A 10 -66.91 40.49 -75.92
N ILE A 11 -65.59 40.38 -76.11
CA ILE A 11 -64.77 41.52 -76.56
C ILE A 11 -64.25 41.38 -78.01
N PHE A 12 -64.06 40.16 -78.53
CA PHE A 12 -63.60 39.93 -79.91
C PHE A 12 -64.68 39.49 -80.91
N GLY A 13 -65.95 39.46 -80.50
CA GLY A 13 -67.11 39.22 -81.38
C GLY A 13 -67.72 40.47 -82.03
N ALA A 14 -67.33 41.67 -81.58
CA ALA A 14 -67.82 42.92 -82.13
C ALA A 14 -67.02 43.31 -83.38
N HIS A 15 -67.41 42.77 -84.53
CA HIS A 15 -66.95 43.28 -85.83
C HIS A 15 -67.47 44.72 -85.98
N ILE A 16 -66.65 45.71 -85.59
CA ILE A 16 -66.99 47.14 -85.73
C ILE A 16 -66.98 47.46 -87.22
N SER A 17 -68.13 47.20 -87.84
CA SER A 17 -68.56 47.72 -89.12
C SER A 17 -68.83 49.23 -88.98
N ASN A 18 -67.79 49.97 -88.59
CA ASN A 18 -67.74 51.41 -88.81
C ASN A 18 -67.89 51.59 -90.31
N GLY A 19 -68.93 52.34 -90.71
CA GLY A 19 -69.39 52.51 -92.08
C GLY A 19 -68.40 53.22 -92.99
N ARG A 20 -67.24 52.59 -93.22
CA ARG A 20 -66.29 52.92 -94.26
C ARG A 20 -67.02 52.71 -95.59
N LYS A 21 -67.58 53.80 -96.13
CA LYS A 21 -68.00 53.88 -97.54
C LYS A 21 -66.93 53.18 -98.36
N LYS A 22 -67.31 52.19 -99.19
CA LYS A 22 -66.38 51.35 -99.96
C LYS A 22 -65.39 52.27 -100.68
N CYS A 23 -64.17 52.38 -100.17
CA CYS A 23 -63.16 53.26 -100.73
C CYS A 23 -62.79 52.72 -102.10
N MET A 24 -62.87 53.57 -103.12
CA MET A 24 -62.64 53.22 -104.51
C MET A 24 -61.27 52.55 -104.64
N ASN A 25 -61.20 51.32 -105.16
CA ASN A 25 -59.93 50.63 -105.34
C ASN A 25 -59.13 51.30 -106.47
N ALA A 26 -57.79 51.21 -106.46
CA ALA A 26 -56.93 51.62 -107.58
C ALA A 26 -57.47 51.14 -108.95
N LYS A 27 -57.92 49.87 -109.02
CA LYS A 27 -58.54 49.30 -110.23
C LYS A 27 -59.88 49.94 -110.61
N GLU A 28 -60.65 50.43 -109.64
CA GLU A 28 -61.91 51.14 -109.85
C GLU A 28 -61.69 52.61 -110.29
N ILE A 29 -60.53 53.20 -109.96
CA ILE A 29 -60.09 54.54 -110.41
C ILE A 29 -59.78 54.52 -111.91
N ILE A 30 -58.93 53.60 -112.37
CA ILE A 30 -58.60 53.45 -113.82
C ILE A 30 -59.83 53.08 -114.66
N ALA A 31 -60.76 52.29 -114.12
CA ALA A 31 -61.97 51.89 -114.83
C ALA A 31 -63.05 53.00 -114.92
N ARG A 32 -62.80 54.19 -114.36
CA ARG A 32 -63.79 55.26 -114.29
C ARG A 32 -63.91 55.99 -115.63
N LYS A 33 -65.09 55.88 -116.25
CA LYS A 33 -65.43 56.65 -117.47
C LYS A 33 -66.12 57.96 -117.10
N PHE A 34 -65.79 59.01 -117.84
CA PHE A 34 -66.38 60.34 -117.74
C PHE A 34 -67.22 60.63 -119.00
N GLU A 35 -68.29 61.40 -118.85
CA GLU A 35 -69.12 61.84 -119.99
C GLU A 35 -68.36 62.89 -120.82
N LYS A 36 -68.44 62.79 -122.14
CA LYS A 36 -67.71 63.68 -123.05
C LYS A 36 -68.34 65.06 -123.07
N ALA A 37 -67.69 66.04 -122.48
CA ALA A 37 -68.19 67.42 -122.39
C ALA A 37 -68.41 68.03 -123.79
N ALA A 38 -69.59 68.61 -124.00
CA ALA A 38 -70.01 69.12 -125.32
C ALA A 38 -69.34 70.44 -125.73
N PHE A 39 -68.76 71.19 -124.79
CA PHE A 39 -68.01 72.42 -125.03
C PHE A 39 -66.97 72.62 -123.91
N ASN A 40 -65.71 72.90 -124.27
CA ASN A 40 -64.59 73.18 -123.36
C ASN A 40 -64.34 72.17 -122.20
N GLY A 41 -64.29 70.87 -122.51
CA GLY A 41 -63.87 69.83 -121.54
C GLY A 41 -62.35 69.75 -121.32
N TYR A 42 -61.94 69.02 -120.27
CA TYR A 42 -60.56 68.57 -120.09
C TYR A 42 -60.12 67.65 -121.23
N LYS A 43 -58.81 67.61 -121.54
CA LYS A 43 -58.27 66.63 -122.50
C LYS A 43 -58.37 65.23 -121.91
N THR A 44 -58.79 64.28 -122.72
CA THR A 44 -58.93 62.88 -122.31
C THR A 44 -57.59 62.26 -121.93
N GLU A 45 -56.53 62.64 -122.63
CA GLU A 45 -55.18 62.10 -122.48
C GLU A 45 -54.56 62.55 -121.14
N ASP A 46 -54.61 63.85 -120.84
CA ASP A 46 -54.10 64.43 -119.58
C ASP A 46 -54.86 63.84 -118.35
N VAL A 47 -56.16 63.57 -118.50
CA VAL A 47 -57.01 62.98 -117.44
C VAL A 47 -56.69 61.49 -117.24
N ASP A 48 -56.52 60.72 -118.31
CA ASP A 48 -56.18 59.29 -118.24
C ASP A 48 -54.76 59.06 -117.65
N GLU A 49 -53.82 59.99 -117.90
CA GLU A 49 -52.48 59.96 -117.29
C GLU A 49 -52.53 60.26 -115.78
N PHE A 50 -53.26 61.31 -115.38
CA PHE A 50 -53.49 61.61 -113.96
C PHE A 50 -54.23 60.49 -113.21
N LEU A 51 -55.21 59.82 -113.85
CA LEU A 51 -55.92 58.68 -113.25
C LEU A 51 -55.02 57.45 -113.03
N LYS A 52 -53.97 57.28 -113.85
CA LYS A 52 -52.94 56.25 -113.58
C LYS A 52 -52.10 56.61 -112.37
N GLU A 53 -51.55 57.82 -112.32
CA GLU A 53 -50.71 58.29 -111.21
C GLU A 53 -51.47 58.18 -109.87
N VAL A 54 -52.69 58.71 -109.81
CA VAL A 54 -53.57 58.58 -108.63
C VAL A 54 -53.89 57.12 -108.30
N SER A 55 -54.08 56.25 -109.30
CA SER A 55 -54.30 54.82 -109.06
C SER A 55 -53.08 54.13 -108.46
N ASP A 56 -51.87 54.43 -108.95
CA ASP A 56 -50.63 53.83 -108.49
C ASP A 56 -50.28 54.30 -107.07
N GLU A 57 -50.45 55.60 -106.76
CA GLU A 57 -50.35 56.11 -105.39
C GLU A 57 -51.41 55.48 -104.46
N PHE A 58 -52.66 55.33 -104.92
CA PHE A 58 -53.70 54.69 -104.10
C PHE A 58 -53.45 53.20 -103.87
N ALA A 59 -52.82 52.51 -104.83
CA ALA A 59 -52.36 51.14 -104.68
C ALA A 59 -51.21 51.03 -103.67
N ALA A 60 -50.25 51.97 -103.71
CA ALA A 60 -49.17 52.06 -102.72
C ALA A 60 -49.73 52.32 -101.31
N LEU A 61 -50.60 53.32 -101.14
CA LEU A 61 -51.28 53.62 -99.88
C LEU A 61 -52.11 52.44 -99.35
N GLN A 62 -52.83 51.70 -100.22
CA GLN A 62 -53.53 50.48 -99.79
C GLN A 62 -52.56 49.40 -99.31
N LYS A 63 -51.42 49.23 -99.98
CA LYS A 63 -50.39 48.25 -99.59
C LYS A 63 -49.75 48.63 -98.24
N GLU A 64 -49.30 49.88 -98.08
CA GLU A 64 -48.74 50.37 -96.81
C GLU A 64 -49.74 50.29 -95.67
N LYS A 65 -51.02 50.61 -95.92
CA LYS A 65 -52.08 50.48 -94.93
C LYS A 65 -52.26 49.04 -94.46
N THR A 66 -52.30 48.08 -95.37
CA THR A 66 -52.42 46.65 -94.98
C THR A 66 -51.18 46.13 -94.26
N GLU A 67 -49.99 46.63 -94.62
CA GLU A 67 -48.75 46.32 -93.92
C GLU A 67 -48.71 46.93 -92.50
N LEU A 68 -49.22 48.15 -92.33
CA LEU A 68 -49.37 48.80 -91.02
C LEU A 68 -50.44 48.12 -90.15
N GLU A 69 -51.60 47.77 -90.72
CA GLU A 69 -52.64 46.99 -90.03
C GLU A 69 -52.07 45.64 -89.54
N ARG A 70 -51.28 44.93 -90.37
CA ARG A 70 -50.56 43.70 -89.97
C ARG A 70 -49.49 43.95 -88.89
N LYS A 71 -48.73 45.05 -88.97
CA LYS A 71 -47.71 45.39 -87.95
C LYS A 71 -48.37 45.70 -86.60
N LEU A 72 -49.53 46.36 -86.60
CA LEU A 72 -50.31 46.64 -85.39
C LEU A 72 -50.88 45.36 -84.76
N GLU A 73 -51.36 44.42 -85.57
CA GLU A 73 -51.81 43.09 -85.11
C GLU A 73 -50.67 42.33 -84.41
N VAL A 74 -49.51 42.19 -85.07
CA VAL A 74 -48.33 41.53 -84.48
C VAL A 74 -47.81 42.24 -83.23
N LEU A 75 -47.87 43.58 -83.15
CA LEU A 75 -47.52 44.30 -81.93
C LEU A 75 -48.54 44.06 -80.80
N ALA A 76 -49.83 44.03 -81.11
CA ALA A 76 -50.88 43.79 -80.12
C ALA A 76 -50.77 42.39 -79.51
N ASP A 77 -50.45 41.38 -80.33
CA ASP A 77 -50.24 40.02 -79.85
C ASP A 77 -48.98 39.89 -78.99
N LYS A 78 -47.86 40.52 -79.39
CA LYS A 78 -46.67 40.59 -78.53
C LYS A 78 -46.90 41.31 -77.20
N ILE A 79 -47.76 42.33 -77.16
CA ILE A 79 -48.11 43.01 -75.91
C ILE A 79 -48.95 42.10 -75.00
N ARG A 80 -49.73 41.16 -75.54
CA ARG A 80 -50.43 40.13 -74.76
C ARG A 80 -49.45 39.09 -74.24
N GLU A 81 -48.62 38.53 -75.13
CA GLU A 81 -47.55 37.58 -74.81
C GLU A 81 -46.67 38.10 -73.66
N TYR A 82 -46.14 39.33 -73.77
CA TYR A 82 -45.34 39.92 -72.69
C TYR A 82 -46.09 40.18 -71.38
N ARG A 83 -47.41 40.36 -71.39
CA ARG A 83 -48.21 40.49 -70.16
C ARG A 83 -48.44 39.13 -69.50
N GLU A 84 -48.73 38.11 -70.29
CA GLU A 84 -48.86 36.74 -69.83
C GLU A 84 -47.53 36.22 -69.26
N ASP A 85 -46.41 36.51 -69.93
CA ASP A 85 -45.05 36.25 -69.42
C ASP A 85 -44.73 37.02 -68.13
N GLU A 86 -45.10 38.31 -68.05
CA GLU A 86 -44.86 39.13 -66.85
C GLU A 86 -45.62 38.58 -65.64
N ASP A 87 -46.88 38.16 -65.82
CA ASP A 87 -47.68 37.58 -64.76
C ASP A 87 -47.19 36.17 -64.38
N ALA A 88 -46.81 35.33 -65.35
CA ALA A 88 -46.16 34.05 -65.08
C ALA A 88 -44.82 34.21 -64.32
N LEU A 89 -44.04 35.25 -64.62
CA LEU A 89 -42.79 35.56 -63.93
C LEU A 89 -43.04 36.04 -62.48
N LYS A 90 -44.08 36.86 -62.25
CA LYS A 90 -44.50 37.27 -60.89
C LYS A 90 -44.92 36.05 -60.06
N ASP A 91 -45.73 35.16 -60.63
CA ASP A 91 -46.15 33.94 -59.95
C ASP A 91 -44.97 33.01 -59.65
N ALA A 92 -44.05 32.83 -60.60
CA ALA A 92 -42.82 32.07 -60.40
C ALA A 92 -41.94 32.66 -59.29
N LEU A 93 -41.76 33.99 -59.24
CA LEU A 93 -41.04 34.68 -58.17
C LEU A 93 -41.72 34.51 -56.80
N LEU A 94 -43.05 34.58 -56.75
CA LEU A 94 -43.83 34.45 -55.52
C LEU A 94 -43.83 33.01 -54.99
N ILE A 95 -43.85 32.02 -55.88
CA ILE A 95 -43.62 30.60 -55.56
C ILE A 95 -42.18 30.40 -55.07
N ALA A 96 -41.17 30.92 -55.76
CA ALA A 96 -39.76 30.81 -55.37
C ALA A 96 -39.51 31.44 -53.99
N GLN A 97 -40.10 32.60 -53.69
CA GLN A 97 -40.01 33.25 -52.38
C GLN A 97 -40.66 32.38 -51.28
N LYS A 98 -41.87 31.84 -51.53
CA LYS A 98 -42.53 30.92 -50.60
C LYS A 98 -41.69 29.66 -50.35
N GLN A 99 -41.13 29.07 -51.41
CA GLN A 99 -40.30 27.88 -51.33
C GLN A 99 -38.99 28.15 -50.57
N GLY A 100 -38.32 29.27 -50.83
CA GLY A 100 -37.13 29.70 -50.08
C GLY A 100 -37.42 29.90 -48.60
N ASN A 101 -38.54 30.56 -48.26
CA ASN A 101 -38.98 30.73 -46.88
C ASN A 101 -39.30 29.39 -46.20
N ALA A 102 -39.95 28.46 -46.92
CA ALA A 102 -40.25 27.12 -46.43
C ALA A 102 -38.98 26.31 -46.15
N ILE A 103 -38.03 26.29 -47.08
CA ILE A 103 -36.72 25.63 -46.91
C ILE A 103 -35.95 26.20 -45.70
N VAL A 104 -35.95 27.53 -45.53
CA VAL A 104 -35.28 28.17 -44.38
C VAL A 104 -35.99 27.82 -43.06
N ALA A 105 -37.32 27.79 -43.04
CA ALA A 105 -38.09 27.40 -41.85
C ALA A 105 -37.88 25.91 -41.48
N GLU A 106 -37.93 25.02 -42.47
CA GLU A 106 -37.67 23.58 -42.30
C GLU A 106 -36.23 23.33 -41.84
N SER A 107 -35.24 23.98 -42.45
CA SER A 107 -33.83 23.86 -42.06
C SER A 107 -33.61 24.31 -40.62
N LYS A 108 -34.26 25.40 -40.18
CA LYS A 108 -34.21 25.86 -38.78
C LYS A 108 -34.89 24.89 -37.83
N ALA A 109 -36.10 24.43 -38.15
CA ALA A 109 -36.82 23.47 -37.32
C ALA A 109 -36.07 22.12 -37.20
N SER A 110 -35.45 21.67 -38.29
CA SER A 110 -34.61 20.46 -38.32
C SER A 110 -33.32 20.64 -37.51
N ALA A 111 -32.66 21.80 -37.60
CA ALA A 111 -31.51 22.14 -36.77
C ALA A 111 -31.87 22.22 -35.28
N GLU A 112 -32.96 22.89 -34.90
CA GLU A 112 -33.45 22.97 -33.51
C GLU A 112 -33.84 21.60 -32.95
N LYS A 113 -34.44 20.74 -33.78
CA LYS A 113 -34.75 19.36 -33.41
C LYS A 113 -33.46 18.57 -33.18
N LEU A 114 -32.50 18.65 -34.11
CA LEU A 114 -31.21 17.98 -33.99
C LEU A 114 -30.46 18.43 -32.72
N THR A 115 -30.41 19.74 -32.43
CA THR A 115 -29.76 20.24 -31.21
C THR A 115 -30.41 19.68 -29.95
N LYS A 116 -31.76 19.68 -29.87
CA LYS A 116 -32.49 19.12 -28.72
C LYS A 116 -32.23 17.62 -28.56
N GLU A 117 -32.30 16.85 -29.66
CA GLU A 117 -32.01 15.41 -29.63
C GLU A 117 -30.55 15.12 -29.24
N THR A 118 -29.58 15.94 -29.68
CA THR A 118 -28.19 15.80 -29.24
C THR A 118 -27.98 16.20 -27.79
N ASP A 119 -28.62 17.27 -27.32
CA ASP A 119 -28.50 17.74 -25.94
C ASP A 119 -29.10 16.71 -24.97
N GLU A 120 -30.31 16.20 -25.24
CA GLU A 120 -30.93 15.12 -24.48
C GLU A 120 -30.08 13.83 -24.48
N ALA A 121 -29.47 13.48 -25.62
CA ALA A 121 -28.57 12.34 -25.72
C ALA A 121 -27.27 12.54 -24.92
N ILE A 122 -26.70 13.75 -24.94
CA ILE A 122 -25.50 14.13 -24.17
C ILE A 122 -25.82 14.11 -22.67
N GLU A 123 -26.92 14.72 -22.23
CA GLU A 123 -27.34 14.71 -20.82
C GLU A 123 -27.55 13.28 -20.32
N LYS A 124 -28.27 12.45 -21.09
CA LYS A 124 -28.47 11.04 -20.76
C LYS A 124 -27.15 10.27 -20.67
N LYS A 125 -26.23 10.48 -21.61
CA LYS A 125 -24.91 9.82 -21.59
C LYS A 125 -24.02 10.32 -20.45
N LEU A 126 -24.12 11.59 -20.09
CA LEU A 126 -23.39 12.20 -18.99
C LEU A 126 -23.92 11.72 -17.64
N ALA A 127 -25.24 11.58 -17.48
CA ALA A 127 -25.87 10.96 -16.31
C ALA A 127 -25.53 9.46 -16.18
N GLU A 128 -25.60 8.70 -17.28
CA GLU A 128 -25.19 7.28 -17.32
C GLU A 128 -23.71 7.11 -16.96
N THR A 129 -22.84 7.97 -17.49
CA THR A 129 -21.40 7.95 -17.21
C THR A 129 -21.11 8.30 -15.76
N LYS A 130 -21.73 9.35 -15.19
CA LYS A 130 -21.62 9.69 -13.76
C LYS A 130 -22.05 8.51 -12.88
N ALA A 131 -23.26 7.98 -13.08
CA ALA A 131 -23.76 6.84 -12.32
C ALA A 131 -22.90 5.58 -12.46
N ARG A 132 -22.20 5.39 -13.60
CA ARG A 132 -21.21 4.33 -13.77
C ARG A 132 -19.92 4.62 -13.00
N VAL A 133 -19.39 5.83 -13.07
CA VAL A 133 -18.20 6.26 -12.30
C VAL A 133 -18.46 6.11 -10.81
N ASP A 134 -19.57 6.64 -10.29
CA ASP A 134 -19.94 6.59 -8.88
C ASP A 134 -20.03 5.14 -8.37
N ARG A 135 -20.62 4.22 -9.17
CA ARG A 135 -20.61 2.77 -8.87
C ARG A 135 -19.19 2.21 -8.84
N THR A 136 -18.38 2.44 -9.88
CA THR A 136 -17.01 1.89 -9.94
C THR A 136 -16.10 2.42 -8.83
N VAL A 137 -16.32 3.66 -8.37
CA VAL A 137 -15.62 4.25 -7.22
C VAL A 137 -16.11 3.59 -5.93
N GLY A 138 -17.43 3.47 -5.74
CA GLY A 138 -18.02 2.78 -4.58
C GLY A 138 -17.58 1.32 -4.45
N ASP A 139 -17.61 0.56 -5.56
CA ASP A 139 -17.16 -0.84 -5.61
C ASP A 139 -15.66 -0.95 -5.27
N ALA A 140 -14.83 -0.03 -5.78
CA ALA A 140 -13.39 0.01 -5.52
C ALA A 140 -13.07 0.41 -4.06
N ASP A 141 -13.82 1.36 -3.50
CA ASP A 141 -13.70 1.79 -2.10
C ASP A 141 -14.15 0.68 -1.14
N GLU A 142 -15.25 -0.02 -1.44
CA GLU A 142 -15.70 -1.17 -0.64
C GLU A 142 -14.69 -2.31 -0.70
N TYR A 143 -14.21 -2.67 -1.89
CA TYR A 143 -13.17 -3.70 -2.07
C TYR A 143 -11.88 -3.34 -1.32
N SER A 144 -11.44 -2.09 -1.40
CA SER A 144 -10.26 -1.58 -0.70
C SER A 144 -10.45 -1.62 0.82
N ARG A 145 -11.63 -1.21 1.31
CA ARG A 145 -11.98 -1.24 2.73
C ARG A 145 -12.01 -2.67 3.26
N LYS A 146 -12.66 -3.59 2.55
CA LYS A 146 -12.72 -5.02 2.91
C LYS A 146 -11.34 -5.68 2.92
N THR A 147 -10.50 -5.33 1.95
CA THR A 147 -9.10 -5.82 1.88
C THR A 147 -8.27 -5.31 3.06
N ARG A 148 -8.40 -4.03 3.43
CA ARG A 148 -7.78 -3.46 4.64
C ARG A 148 -8.29 -4.14 5.91
N GLN A 149 -9.60 -4.26 6.09
CA GLN A 149 -10.18 -4.95 7.26
C GLN A 149 -9.69 -6.39 7.39
N ASN A 150 -9.66 -7.16 6.29
CA ASN A 150 -9.10 -8.52 6.31
C ASN A 150 -7.59 -8.54 6.67
N ALA A 151 -6.81 -7.56 6.20
CA ALA A 151 -5.40 -7.42 6.54
C ALA A 151 -5.21 -7.04 8.02
N ASP A 152 -6.01 -6.11 8.54
CA ASP A 152 -5.98 -5.66 9.93
C ASP A 152 -6.41 -6.80 10.88
N GLU A 153 -7.46 -7.56 10.53
CA GLU A 153 -7.89 -8.73 11.29
C GLU A 153 -6.85 -9.86 11.31
N THR A 154 -6.18 -10.13 10.18
CA THR A 154 -5.14 -11.15 10.11
C THR A 154 -3.88 -10.72 10.84
N ALA A 155 -3.49 -9.44 10.74
CA ALA A 155 -2.42 -8.86 11.55
C ALA A 155 -2.75 -8.93 13.06
N ALA A 156 -3.97 -8.58 13.47
CA ALA A 156 -4.41 -8.66 14.86
C ALA A 156 -4.36 -10.10 15.41
N LYS A 157 -4.78 -11.09 14.62
CA LYS A 157 -4.66 -12.53 14.97
C LYS A 157 -3.20 -12.93 15.15
N ILE A 158 -2.32 -12.57 14.21
CA ILE A 158 -0.87 -12.88 14.30
C ILE A 158 -0.23 -12.23 15.52
N ILE A 159 -0.55 -10.96 15.81
CA ILE A 159 -0.04 -10.25 17.00
C ILE A 159 -0.55 -10.90 18.28
N LYS A 160 -1.83 -11.29 18.34
CA LYS A 160 -2.40 -12.00 19.49
C LYS A 160 -1.70 -13.35 19.71
N ASP A 161 -1.61 -14.19 18.68
CA ASP A 161 -0.99 -15.52 18.78
C ASP A 161 0.51 -15.43 19.15
N ALA A 162 1.21 -14.37 18.70
CA ALA A 162 2.59 -14.10 19.09
C ALA A 162 2.71 -13.66 20.55
N ASN A 163 1.79 -12.80 21.03
CA ASN A 163 1.74 -12.36 22.43
C ASN A 163 1.37 -13.50 23.39
N ASP A 164 0.41 -14.34 23.02
CA ASP A 164 0.00 -15.51 23.81
C ASP A 164 1.18 -16.49 23.97
N LYS A 165 1.89 -16.81 22.87
CA LYS A 165 3.12 -17.61 22.91
C LYS A 165 4.25 -16.96 23.71
N ALA A 166 4.42 -15.63 23.60
CA ALA A 166 5.42 -14.91 24.38
C ALA A 166 5.10 -14.96 25.90
N ALA A 167 3.81 -14.90 26.26
CA ALA A 167 3.37 -15.06 27.64
C ALA A 167 3.59 -16.49 28.16
N GLU A 168 3.35 -17.53 27.35
CA GLU A 168 3.66 -18.92 27.69
C GLU A 168 5.17 -19.13 27.91
N ILE A 169 6.02 -18.66 27.00
CA ILE A 169 7.49 -18.74 27.12
C ILE A 169 7.96 -18.00 28.36
N LYS A 170 7.44 -16.80 28.62
CA LYS A 170 7.77 -16.04 29.83
C LYS A 170 7.37 -16.81 31.09
N ALA A 171 6.14 -17.34 31.18
CA ALA A 171 5.69 -18.11 32.33
C ALA A 171 6.51 -19.39 32.57
N LEU A 172 7.09 -20.00 31.52
CA LEU A 172 8.03 -21.11 31.65
C LEU A 172 9.42 -20.63 32.13
N MET A 173 9.92 -19.51 31.64
CA MET A 173 11.18 -18.92 32.09
C MET A 173 11.11 -18.44 33.55
N ASP A 174 10.04 -17.75 33.94
CA ASP A 174 9.80 -17.29 35.31
C ASP A 174 9.81 -18.48 36.30
N LYS A 175 9.18 -19.62 35.93
CA LYS A 175 9.24 -20.87 36.71
C LYS A 175 10.65 -21.47 36.80
N GLN A 176 11.41 -21.46 35.70
CA GLN A 176 12.79 -21.96 35.72
C GLN A 176 13.69 -21.07 36.59
N GLN A 177 13.49 -19.75 36.55
CA GLN A 177 14.19 -18.80 37.42
C GLN A 177 13.84 -19.03 38.89
N GLU A 178 12.57 -19.19 39.24
CA GLU A 178 12.14 -19.49 40.62
C GLU A 178 12.76 -20.80 41.14
N ILE A 179 12.83 -21.85 40.32
CA ILE A 179 13.52 -23.10 40.66
C ILE A 179 15.02 -22.87 40.90
N GLN A 180 15.69 -22.12 40.00
CA GLN A 180 17.12 -21.79 40.15
C GLN A 180 17.39 -20.96 41.41
N GLU A 181 16.55 -19.95 41.69
CA GLU A 181 16.66 -19.14 42.91
C GLU A 181 16.43 -19.96 44.18
N ASN A 182 15.47 -20.88 44.17
CA ASN A 182 15.23 -21.79 45.29
C ASN A 182 16.43 -22.72 45.53
N ILE A 183 16.98 -23.35 44.49
CA ILE A 183 18.19 -24.19 44.59
C ILE A 183 19.38 -23.37 45.10
N LEU A 184 19.58 -22.15 44.61
CA LEU A 184 20.64 -21.26 45.08
C LEU A 184 20.44 -20.84 46.55
N ARG A 185 19.20 -20.60 46.97
CA ARG A 185 18.85 -20.27 48.36
C ARG A 185 19.12 -21.45 49.29
N GLU A 186 18.67 -22.65 48.92
CA GLU A 186 18.90 -23.89 49.66
C GLU A 186 20.39 -24.23 49.75
N THR A 187 21.12 -24.16 48.63
CA THR A 187 22.57 -24.41 48.60
C THR A 187 23.33 -23.44 49.51
N ARG A 188 22.97 -22.15 49.50
CA ARG A 188 23.55 -21.15 50.43
C ARG A 188 23.22 -21.48 51.89
N MET A 189 22.00 -21.94 52.17
CA MET A 189 21.59 -22.34 53.52
C MET A 189 22.38 -23.58 53.99
N ASN A 190 22.48 -24.61 53.15
CA ASN A 190 23.25 -25.84 53.42
C ASN A 190 24.75 -25.54 53.64
N VAL A 191 25.34 -24.63 52.87
CA VAL A 191 26.74 -24.17 53.08
C VAL A 191 26.88 -23.42 54.40
N ASN A 192 25.92 -22.56 54.77
CA ASN A 192 25.94 -21.88 56.07
C ASN A 192 25.75 -22.86 57.24
N GLU A 193 24.87 -23.84 57.11
CA GLU A 193 24.70 -24.92 58.10
C GLU A 193 25.96 -25.75 58.25
N TYR A 194 26.58 -26.18 57.15
CA TYR A 194 27.82 -26.96 57.16
C TYR A 194 28.97 -26.17 57.79
N ARG A 195 29.10 -24.88 57.43
CA ARG A 195 30.03 -23.95 58.08
C ARG A 195 29.76 -23.83 59.58
N THR A 196 28.50 -23.75 59.99
CA THR A 196 28.13 -23.66 61.42
C THR A 196 28.48 -24.95 62.15
N LYS A 197 28.14 -26.12 61.59
CA LYS A 197 28.51 -27.45 62.12
C LYS A 197 30.02 -27.59 62.31
N ILE A 198 30.83 -27.26 61.29
CA ILE A 198 32.31 -27.26 61.43
C ILE A 198 32.77 -26.30 62.53
N LEU A 199 32.23 -25.08 62.58
CA LEU A 199 32.64 -24.10 63.60
C LEU A 199 32.25 -24.54 65.01
N ASP A 200 31.14 -25.27 65.19
CA ASP A 200 30.69 -25.77 66.47
C ASP A 200 31.44 -27.05 66.89
N GLU A 201 31.74 -27.97 65.96
CA GLU A 201 32.66 -29.09 66.18
C GLU A 201 34.07 -28.57 66.54
N TYR A 202 34.58 -27.57 65.83
CA TYR A 202 35.87 -26.95 66.11
C TYR A 202 35.89 -26.26 67.49
N LYS A 203 34.83 -25.53 67.87
CA LYS A 203 34.67 -25.00 69.24
C LYS A 203 34.62 -26.12 70.29
N ALA A 204 33.93 -27.23 70.01
CA ALA A 204 33.86 -28.37 70.92
C ALA A 204 35.23 -29.06 71.07
N HIS A 205 36.01 -29.16 70.00
CA HIS A 205 37.40 -29.62 70.05
C HIS A 205 38.29 -28.67 70.85
N ILE A 206 38.15 -27.34 70.68
CA ILE A 206 38.85 -26.34 71.50
C ILE A 206 38.45 -26.50 72.97
N ALA A 207 37.16 -26.56 73.31
CA ALA A 207 36.69 -26.74 74.68
C ALA A 207 37.17 -28.07 75.29
N LEU A 208 37.30 -29.14 74.49
CA LEU A 208 37.90 -30.39 74.94
C LEU A 208 39.39 -30.22 75.24
N LEU A 209 40.14 -29.51 74.40
CA LEU A 209 41.55 -29.16 74.60
C LEU A 209 41.76 -28.22 75.81
N GLU A 210 40.83 -27.30 76.06
CA GLU A 210 40.81 -26.43 77.25
C GLU A 210 40.42 -27.19 78.52
N SER A 211 39.64 -28.27 78.42
CA SER A 211 39.31 -29.18 79.55
C SER A 211 40.37 -30.26 79.81
N LEU A 212 41.38 -30.38 78.94
CA LEU A 212 42.42 -31.40 79.03
C LEU A 212 43.38 -31.17 80.21
N PRO A 213 43.78 -29.93 80.57
CA PRO A 213 44.49 -29.64 81.82
C PRO A 213 43.75 -30.10 83.08
N GLU A 214 42.42 -29.97 83.15
CA GLU A 214 41.63 -30.42 84.32
C GLU A 214 41.49 -31.94 84.40
N LYS A 215 41.54 -32.65 83.27
CA LYS A 215 41.44 -34.13 83.22
C LYS A 215 42.78 -34.84 83.32
N CYS A 216 43.89 -34.13 83.08
CA CYS A 216 45.25 -34.62 83.26
C CYS A 216 45.90 -34.17 84.59
N GLU A 217 45.13 -33.63 85.55
CA GLU A 217 45.56 -33.62 86.95
C GLU A 217 45.46 -35.04 87.54
N ASP A 218 46.52 -35.82 87.32
CA ASP A 218 46.66 -37.17 87.84
C ASP A 218 46.28 -37.28 89.32
N ASP A 219 45.30 -38.13 89.60
CA ASP A 219 44.91 -38.57 90.93
C ASP A 219 46.10 -39.17 91.71
N PHE A 220 47.13 -39.61 90.97
CA PHE A 220 48.45 -40.01 91.48
C PHE A 220 49.22 -38.85 92.14
N VAL A 221 49.27 -37.65 91.55
CA VAL A 221 49.99 -36.50 92.14
C VAL A 221 49.31 -36.05 93.43
N LYS A 222 47.97 -36.00 93.45
CA LYS A 222 47.18 -35.66 94.65
C LYS A 222 47.38 -36.69 95.77
N ARG A 223 47.42 -37.99 95.46
CA ARG A 223 47.70 -39.05 96.43
C ARG A 223 49.16 -39.05 96.92
N VAL A 224 50.13 -38.86 96.03
CA VAL A 224 51.56 -38.80 96.40
C VAL A 224 51.87 -37.57 97.24
N ALA A 225 51.28 -36.41 96.95
CA ALA A 225 51.40 -35.22 97.80
C ALA A 225 50.80 -35.46 99.20
N ALA A 226 49.59 -36.02 99.28
CA ALA A 226 48.94 -36.33 100.56
C ALA A 226 49.65 -37.45 101.35
N GLU A 227 50.28 -38.43 100.69
CA GLU A 227 51.10 -39.45 101.35
C GLU A 227 52.46 -38.89 101.79
N ALA A 228 53.04 -37.96 101.03
CA ALA A 228 54.26 -37.24 101.40
C ALA A 228 54.04 -36.33 102.62
N GLU A 229 52.93 -35.59 102.68
CA GLU A 229 52.55 -34.80 103.86
C GLU A 229 52.30 -35.69 105.08
N LYS A 230 51.59 -36.83 104.93
CA LYS A 230 51.41 -37.80 106.01
C LYS A 230 52.74 -38.35 106.51
N ARG A 231 53.67 -38.70 105.62
CA ARG A 231 55.04 -39.09 106.00
C ARG A 231 55.82 -37.94 106.64
N GLU A 232 55.64 -36.69 106.23
CA GLU A 232 56.26 -35.53 106.89
C GLU A 232 55.72 -35.29 108.29
N GLU A 233 54.41 -35.43 108.50
CA GLU A 233 53.79 -35.36 109.81
C GLU A 233 54.22 -36.51 110.72
N GLU A 234 54.28 -37.74 110.21
CA GLU A 234 54.82 -38.89 110.94
C GLU A 234 56.28 -38.66 111.30
N ARG A 235 57.12 -38.15 110.38
CA ARG A 235 58.50 -37.74 110.70
C ARG A 235 58.56 -36.61 111.72
N ARG A 236 57.63 -35.65 111.72
CA ARG A 236 57.56 -34.58 112.74
C ARG A 236 57.16 -35.15 114.11
N LYS A 237 56.18 -36.06 114.16
CA LYS A 237 55.73 -36.76 115.37
C LYS A 237 56.85 -37.66 115.93
N GLN A 238 57.57 -38.38 115.06
CA GLN A 238 58.73 -39.20 115.44
C GLN A 238 59.89 -38.34 115.96
N LYS A 239 60.27 -37.25 115.26
CA LYS A 239 61.31 -36.32 115.70
C LYS A 239 60.98 -35.63 117.03
N ALA A 240 59.71 -35.44 117.37
CA ALA A 240 59.29 -34.95 118.68
C ALA A 240 59.51 -36.00 119.80
N VAL A 241 59.26 -37.28 119.52
CA VAL A 241 59.55 -38.39 120.46
C VAL A 241 61.05 -38.62 120.63
N ASP A 242 61.83 -38.49 119.56
CA ASP A 242 63.28 -38.67 119.60
C ASP A 242 63.97 -37.50 120.34
N ASN A 243 63.51 -36.26 120.17
CA ASN A 243 63.99 -35.12 120.97
C ASN A 243 63.66 -35.24 122.47
N ALA A 244 62.55 -35.88 122.84
CA ALA A 244 62.22 -36.16 124.24
C ALA A 244 63.12 -37.23 124.89
N LYS A 245 63.76 -38.09 124.08
CA LYS A 245 64.69 -39.14 124.56
C LYS A 245 66.17 -38.78 124.40
N ALA A 246 66.50 -37.85 123.50
CA ALA A 246 67.86 -37.32 123.35
C ALA A 246 68.30 -36.43 124.53
N ALA A 247 67.36 -35.78 125.23
CA ALA A 247 67.64 -34.95 126.41
C ALA A 247 68.18 -35.71 127.65
N GLN A 248 68.18 -37.05 127.64
CA GLN A 248 68.74 -37.88 128.72
C GLN A 248 69.95 -38.74 128.29
N LYS A 249 70.44 -38.61 127.05
CA LYS A 249 71.61 -39.35 126.53
C LYS A 249 72.61 -38.46 125.78
N ALA A 250 72.74 -37.21 126.21
CA ALA A 250 73.78 -36.27 125.81
C ALA A 250 74.85 -36.07 126.93
N ALA A 251 75.15 -37.15 127.66
CA ALA A 251 76.35 -37.30 128.47
C ALA A 251 76.95 -38.68 128.10
N VAL A 252 78.29 -38.77 127.98
CA VAL A 252 79.03 -39.88 127.36
C VAL A 252 78.80 -39.94 125.83
N GLU A 253 79.45 -39.06 125.06
CA GLU A 253 80.80 -39.28 124.48
C GLU A 253 80.83 -40.47 123.50
N ALA A 254 80.79 -40.21 122.19
CA ALA A 254 81.94 -39.84 121.35
C ALA A 254 82.96 -40.98 121.10
N LYS A 255 82.84 -41.65 119.93
CA LYS A 255 83.97 -42.06 119.05
C LYS A 255 83.52 -42.81 117.78
N ILE A 256 84.12 -42.42 116.65
CA ILE A 256 84.49 -43.26 115.47
C ILE A 256 83.31 -43.94 114.71
N ALA A 257 82.83 -43.55 113.52
CA ALA A 257 83.44 -43.15 112.23
C ALA A 257 83.68 -44.31 111.22
N ALA A 258 83.37 -44.03 109.93
CA ALA A 258 83.80 -44.74 108.70
C ALA A 258 83.21 -46.15 108.39
N GLN A 259 82.99 -46.62 107.14
CA GLN A 259 83.07 -46.03 105.77
C GLN A 259 82.44 -46.97 104.68
N LYS A 260 81.85 -46.36 103.61
CA LYS A 260 81.94 -46.71 102.14
C LYS A 260 81.32 -47.97 101.45
N LYS A 261 80.83 -47.71 100.21
CA LYS A 261 80.71 -48.54 98.96
C LYS A 261 79.67 -49.71 98.96
N ALA A 262 78.91 -50.14 97.93
CA ALA A 262 78.94 -50.10 96.44
C ALA A 262 79.57 -51.37 95.77
N GLU A 263 79.11 -51.95 94.63
CA GLU A 263 78.15 -51.50 93.58
C GLU A 263 77.64 -52.65 92.62
N ALA A 264 76.51 -52.45 91.90
CA ALA A 264 76.07 -53.03 90.58
C ALA A 264 75.67 -54.54 90.36
N ASP A 265 74.82 -54.75 89.31
CA ASP A 265 74.77 -55.89 88.32
C ASP A 265 74.35 -57.34 88.74
N LYS A 266 73.85 -58.27 87.88
CA LYS A 266 73.17 -58.31 86.54
C LYS A 266 72.72 -59.78 86.18
N LYS A 267 71.70 -59.96 85.29
CA LYS A 267 71.50 -61.09 84.32
C LYS A 267 71.19 -62.52 84.90
N LYS A 268 70.64 -63.54 84.19
CA LYS A 268 70.21 -63.77 82.78
C LYS A 268 69.30 -65.03 82.63
N ALA A 269 68.38 -65.03 81.65
CA ALA A 269 67.92 -66.13 80.72
C ALA A 269 67.44 -67.53 81.23
N ALA A 270 66.76 -68.39 80.44
CA ALA A 270 65.66 -68.30 79.44
C ALA A 270 65.41 -69.69 78.80
N GLU A 271 64.16 -70.15 78.61
CA GLU A 271 63.75 -71.32 77.79
C GLU A 271 62.22 -71.33 77.56
N GLU A 272 61.62 -72.21 76.74
CA GLU A 272 61.30 -71.96 75.32
C GLU A 272 59.89 -72.57 74.95
N GLN A 273 59.32 -72.23 73.77
CA GLN A 273 58.22 -72.93 73.01
C GLN A 273 56.73 -72.74 73.44
N LYS A 274 55.69 -72.80 72.56
CA LYS A 274 55.48 -72.38 71.14
C LYS A 274 53.98 -72.53 70.71
N LYS A 275 53.58 -71.91 69.58
CA LYS A 275 52.29 -71.93 68.79
C LYS A 275 51.22 -70.89 69.22
N ALA A 276 50.73 -69.95 68.38
CA ALA A 276 50.24 -69.91 66.96
C ALA A 276 48.72 -70.18 66.86
N ALA A 277 47.89 -69.52 66.03
CA ALA A 277 47.99 -68.38 65.07
C ALA A 277 46.64 -67.58 65.15
N GLU A 278 46.22 -66.59 64.34
CA GLU A 278 46.53 -66.22 62.95
C GLU A 278 46.03 -64.77 62.65
N GLU A 279 46.42 -64.23 61.48
CA GLU A 279 46.21 -62.84 61.01
C GLU A 279 45.00 -62.76 60.01
N PRO A 280 44.59 -61.62 59.39
CA PRO A 280 45.40 -60.98 58.34
C PRO A 280 45.25 -59.45 58.09
N PHE A 281 46.27 -58.90 57.41
CA PHE A 281 46.35 -57.57 56.78
C PHE A 281 45.72 -57.48 55.37
N LYS A 282 45.48 -56.24 54.91
CA LYS A 282 45.75 -55.67 53.55
C LYS A 282 45.34 -54.18 53.56
N ALA A 283 46.15 -53.15 53.29
CA ALA A 283 47.34 -52.93 52.44
C ALA A 283 47.07 -52.87 50.93
N VAL A 284 47.32 -51.69 50.34
CA VAL A 284 48.02 -51.46 49.05
C VAL A 284 48.43 -49.99 48.94
N ASP A 285 49.73 -49.74 48.85
CA ASP A 285 50.32 -48.51 48.31
C ASP A 285 50.61 -48.69 46.81
N ASN A 286 50.92 -47.60 46.10
CA ASN A 286 51.80 -47.65 44.93
C ASN A 286 52.33 -46.24 44.58
N ASP A 287 53.60 -45.99 44.90
CA ASP A 287 54.37 -44.88 44.35
C ASP A 287 54.91 -45.22 42.94
N SER A 288 55.07 -44.21 42.09
CA SER A 288 56.12 -44.20 41.06
C SER A 288 56.51 -42.76 40.71
N ASP A 289 57.80 -42.57 40.40
CA ASP A 289 58.54 -41.32 40.53
C ASP A 289 59.08 -40.82 39.16
N SER A 290 59.65 -39.61 39.18
CA SER A 290 60.63 -39.02 38.25
C SER A 290 60.20 -38.14 37.06
N ASP A 291 60.93 -37.02 36.96
CA ASP A 291 60.80 -35.88 36.05
C ASP A 291 61.07 -36.14 34.56
N VAL A 292 60.41 -35.36 33.68
CA VAL A 292 61.00 -34.85 32.42
C VAL A 292 60.54 -33.40 32.14
N LYS A 293 61.46 -32.57 31.62
CA LYS A 293 61.28 -31.14 31.30
C LYS A 293 60.77 -30.91 29.86
N ASN A 294 60.08 -29.79 29.64
CA ASN A 294 60.00 -28.90 28.44
C ASN A 294 58.57 -28.30 28.36
N ALA A 295 58.34 -27.00 28.48
CA ALA A 295 58.77 -25.87 27.63
C ALA A 295 57.85 -25.62 26.41
N ASP A 296 57.13 -24.50 26.51
CA ASP A 296 56.64 -23.59 25.45
C ASP A 296 55.39 -23.88 24.59
N ASN A 297 54.72 -22.76 24.27
CA ASN A 297 53.69 -22.51 23.25
C ASN A 297 52.23 -22.98 23.45
N LEU A 298 51.48 -22.15 24.18
CA LEU A 298 50.40 -21.38 23.54
C LEU A 298 50.93 -19.94 23.37
N PRO A 299 50.85 -19.32 22.18
CA PRO A 299 49.58 -18.70 21.76
C PRO A 299 49.35 -18.73 20.22
N PHE A 300 48.17 -18.28 19.75
CA PHE A 300 48.01 -16.96 19.11
C PHE A 300 46.66 -16.84 18.35
N PHE A 301 45.84 -15.88 18.77
CA PHE A 301 44.82 -15.25 17.93
C PHE A 301 45.57 -14.44 16.85
N ASN A 302 45.20 -14.51 15.57
CA ASN A 302 45.40 -13.33 14.72
C ASN A 302 44.36 -13.16 13.62
N SER A 303 44.05 -11.90 13.37
CA SER A 303 43.15 -11.41 12.32
C SER A 303 43.94 -10.98 11.08
N ALA A 304 43.28 -10.96 9.91
CA ALA A 304 43.23 -9.77 9.02
C ALA A 304 42.47 -10.02 7.69
N SER A 305 41.93 -8.93 7.16
CA SER A 305 41.63 -8.60 5.74
C SER A 305 40.65 -9.45 4.90
N ASP A 306 39.46 -8.87 4.72
CA ASP A 306 38.86 -8.46 3.43
C ASP A 306 38.64 -9.46 2.27
N ALA A 307 37.35 -9.79 2.02
CA ALA A 307 36.70 -9.58 0.72
C ALA A 307 35.16 -9.78 0.76
N LYS A 308 34.42 -8.86 0.13
CA LYS A 308 32.98 -8.93 -0.25
C LYS A 308 32.82 -8.07 -1.53
N PRO A 309 31.74 -8.16 -2.35
CA PRO A 309 30.55 -9.02 -2.25
C PRO A 309 30.06 -9.65 -3.60
N GLN A 310 29.10 -10.57 -3.51
CA GLN A 310 28.04 -10.78 -4.52
C GLN A 310 26.70 -10.77 -3.74
N ARG A 311 25.59 -10.11 -4.12
CA ARG A 311 25.06 -9.59 -5.40
C ARG A 311 24.79 -10.66 -6.47
N HIS A 312 23.65 -11.35 -6.36
CA HIS A 312 22.54 -11.01 -7.26
C HIS A 312 21.17 -11.43 -6.72
N SER A 313 20.15 -10.64 -7.08
CA SER A 313 18.73 -10.86 -6.82
C SER A 313 18.02 -11.17 -8.13
N ASP A 314 17.31 -12.29 -8.23
CA ASP A 314 16.51 -12.65 -9.41
C ASP A 314 15.00 -12.68 -9.07
N LEU A 315 14.46 -11.48 -8.83
CA LEU A 315 13.01 -11.23 -8.85
C LEU A 315 12.53 -11.20 -10.31
N LYS A 316 11.85 -12.26 -10.76
CA LYS A 316 11.28 -12.32 -12.10
C LYS A 316 9.96 -11.55 -12.15
N PHE A 317 10.02 -10.31 -12.64
CA PHE A 317 8.85 -9.47 -12.91
C PHE A 317 7.97 -10.05 -14.03
N GLY A 318 6.67 -9.76 -13.94
CA GLY A 318 5.65 -10.26 -14.86
C GLY A 318 5.86 -9.79 -16.31
N LYS A 319 5.74 -10.71 -17.26
CA LYS A 319 5.68 -10.38 -18.69
C LYS A 319 4.27 -9.95 -19.06
N ASN A 320 4.12 -8.64 -19.25
CA ASN A 320 2.94 -8.05 -19.84
C ASN A 320 2.97 -8.32 -21.36
N ASN A 321 2.06 -9.17 -21.86
CA ASN A 321 1.90 -9.45 -23.29
C ASN A 321 0.53 -8.98 -23.74
N GLY A 322 0.45 -7.73 -24.22
CA GLY A 322 -0.61 -7.37 -25.15
C GLY A 322 -0.21 -7.83 -26.55
N ASN A 323 -1.07 -8.61 -27.23
CA ASN A 323 -1.55 -8.35 -28.59
C ASN A 323 -2.36 -9.55 -29.14
N LYS A 324 -3.69 -9.49 -29.06
CA LYS A 324 -4.69 -9.91 -30.06
C LYS A 324 -6.10 -9.84 -29.48
#